data_AF-A0A6M3ZBV2-F1
#
_entry.id   AF-A0A6M3ZBV2-F1
#
_cell.length_a   1.000
_cell.length_b   1.000
_cell.length_c   1.000
_cell.angle_alpha   90.00
_cell.angle_beta   90.00
_cell.angle_gamma   90.00
#
_symmetry.space_group_name_H-M   'P 1'
#
loop_
_entity.id
_entity.type
_entity.pdbx_description
1 polymer ?
#
loop_
_entity_poly.entity_id
_entity_poly.type
_entity_poly.pdbx_seq_one_letter_code
_entity_poly.pdbx_strand_id
1 'polypeptide(L)' 'MTQIYACFLNGKLYGCGDIEYMNDLFRDYVVYCEMYGRDDCTFRITTKEKARRLVINETIYENNEALKRLEGE' A
#
# COMPACT_ATOMS: atom_id res chain seq x y z
N MET A 1 -23.20 1.19 -5.37
CA MET A 1 -22.16 0.93 -4.35
C MET A 1 -20.91 1.67 -4.79
N THR A 2 -20.38 2.58 -3.97
CA THR A 2 -19.15 3.31 -4.30
C THR A 2 -17.96 2.36 -4.22
N GLN A 3 -17.17 2.27 -5.29
CA GLN A 3 -15.98 1.43 -5.32
C GLN A 3 -14.94 1.98 -4.35
N ILE A 4 -14.49 1.15 -3.40
CA ILE A 4 -13.42 1.50 -2.47
C ILE A 4 -12.09 0.97 -2.98
N TYR A 5 -11.09 1.83 -2.91
CA TYR A 5 -9.71 1.58 -3.26
C TYR A 5 -8.83 1.60 -2.01
N ALA A 6 -7.66 1.02 -2.13
CA ALA A 6 -6.56 1.13 -1.19
C ALA A 6 -5.36 1.72 -1.91
N CYS A 7 -4.70 2.68 -1.28
CA CYS A 7 -3.46 3.29 -1.74
C CYS A 7 -2.29 2.77 -0.92
N PHE A 8 -1.26 2.29 -1.60
CA PHE A 8 0.02 1.97 -1.02
C PHE A 8 1.04 3.03 -1.48
N LEU A 9 1.72 3.64 -0.51
CA LEU A 9 2.84 4.56 -0.72
C LEU A 9 4.13 3.82 -0.43
N ASN A 10 5.01 3.72 -1.43
CA ASN A 10 6.31 3.04 -1.31
C ASN A 10 6.16 1.63 -0.70
N GLY A 11 5.15 0.90 -1.16
CA GLY A 11 4.84 -0.47 -0.70
C GLY A 11 4.04 -0.56 0.60
N LYS A 12 3.86 0.53 1.36
CA LYS A 12 3.11 0.51 2.63
C LYS A 12 1.69 1.01 2.42
N LEU A 13 0.71 0.29 2.99
CA LEU A 13 -0.68 0.74 2.99
C LEU A 13 -0.78 2.10 3.70
N TYR A 14 -1.28 3.10 2.99
CA TYR A 14 -1.38 4.47 3.50
C TYR A 14 -2.82 4.87 3.78
N GLY A 15 -3.76 4.52 2.90
CA GLY A 15 -5.17 4.90 3.07
C GLY A 15 -6.13 4.09 2.22
N CYS A 16 -7.42 4.12 2.57
CA CYS A 16 -8.51 3.48 1.82
C CYS A 16 -9.71 4.43 1.72
N GLY A 17 -10.28 4.53 0.53
CA GLY A 17 -11.39 5.45 0.24
C GLY A 17 -11.90 5.29 -1.18
N ASP A 18 -12.84 6.14 -1.58
CA ASP A 18 -13.31 6.23 -2.96
C ASP A 18 -12.28 6.94 -3.86
N ILE A 19 -12.64 7.15 -5.12
CA ILE A 19 -11.75 7.77 -6.10
C ILE A 19 -11.45 9.24 -5.81
N GLU A 20 -12.38 9.96 -5.19
CA GLU A 20 -12.20 11.38 -4.81
C GLU A 20 -11.16 11.47 -3.70
N TYR A 21 -11.29 10.63 -2.67
CA TYR A 21 -10.29 10.50 -1.62
C TYR A 21 -8.91 10.12 -2.16
N MET A 22 -8.82 9.21 -3.14
CA MET A 22 -7.52 8.87 -3.77
C MET A 22 -6.87 10.08 -4.45
N ASN A 23 -7.69 10.94 -5.06
CA ASN A 23 -7.23 12.13 -5.77
C ASN A 23 -6.69 13.18 -4.80
N ASP A 24 -7.43 13.43 -3.72
CA ASP A 24 -7.00 14.33 -2.65
C ASP A 24 -5.70 13.86 -1.99
N LEU A 25 -5.61 12.55 -1.73
CA LEU A 25 -4.43 11.94 -1.13
C LEU A 25 -3.19 12.05 -2.01
N PHE A 26 -3.34 11.91 -3.33
CA PHE A 26 -2.25 12.14 -4.27
C PHE A 26 -1.81 13.61 -4.28
N ARG A 27 -2.75 14.56 -4.32
CA ARG A 27 -2.44 15.99 -4.32
C ARG A 27 -1.76 16.42 -3.02
N ASP A 28 -2.25 15.95 -1.88
CA ASP A 28 -1.65 16.20 -0.57
C ASP A 28 -0.19 15.76 -0.56
N TYR A 29 0.06 14.50 -0.88
CA TYR A 29 1.40 13.95 -0.78
C TYR A 29 2.39 14.50 -1.82
N VAL A 30 1.99 14.63 -3.10
CA VAL A 30 2.92 15.04 -4.18
C VAL A 30 3.06 16.55 -4.26
N VAL A 31 1.96 17.29 -4.11
CA VAL A 31 1.94 18.73 -4.37
C VAL A 31 2.11 19.51 -3.07
N TYR A 32 1.25 19.29 -2.08
CA TYR A 32 1.26 20.11 -0.87
C TYR A 32 2.40 19.74 0.08
N CYS A 33 2.76 18.47 0.13
CA CYS A 33 3.81 17.96 1.00
C CYS A 33 5.18 17.87 0.34
N GLU A 34 5.32 18.30 -0.93
CA GLU A 34 6.56 18.22 -1.71
C GLU A 34 7.22 16.83 -1.61
N MET A 35 6.40 15.77 -1.71
CA MET A 35 6.83 14.37 -1.59
C MET A 35 7.54 14.06 -0.25
N TYR A 36 7.28 14.85 0.80
CA TYR A 36 7.93 14.84 2.12
C TYR A 36 9.47 14.80 2.03
N GLY A 37 10.05 15.58 1.11
CA GLY A 37 11.49 15.65 0.94
C GLY A 37 12.12 14.37 0.40
N ARG A 38 11.36 13.56 -0.36
CA ARG A 38 11.87 12.41 -1.11
C ARG A 38 12.05 12.78 -2.58
N ASP A 39 13.10 12.23 -3.18
CA ASP A 39 13.38 12.40 -4.61
C ASP A 39 12.41 11.59 -5.49
N ASP A 40 11.86 10.49 -4.97
CA ASP A 40 10.92 9.62 -5.66
C ASP A 40 9.82 9.08 -4.74
N CYS A 41 8.67 8.74 -5.36
CA CYS A 41 7.59 8.05 -4.66
C CYS A 41 6.82 7.13 -5.61
N THR A 42 6.38 5.99 -5.09
CA THR A 42 5.54 5.03 -5.81
C THR A 42 4.16 4.98 -5.20
N PHE A 43 3.15 5.31 -6.03
CA PHE A 43 1.74 5.12 -5.70
C PHE A 43 1.23 3.84 -6.34
N ARG A 44 0.66 2.95 -5.53
CA ARG A 44 -0.11 1.81 -6.03
C ARG A 44 -1.53 1.89 -5.50
N ILE A 45 -2.46 2.19 -6.40
CA ILE A 45 -3.89 2.21 -6.11
C ILE A 45 -4.52 0.93 -6.66
N THR A 46 -5.31 0.25 -5.84
CA THR A 46 -6.00 -0.99 -6.24
C THR A 46 -7.35 -1.09 -5.53
N THR A 47 -8.26 -1.91 -6.04
CA THR A 47 -9.53 -2.18 -5.34
C THR A 47 -9.25 -2.79 -3.96
N LYS A 48 -10.11 -2.48 -2.97
CA LYS A 48 -9.99 -3.00 -1.60
C LYS A 48 -9.91 -4.54 -1.55
N GLU A 49 -10.65 -5.23 -2.41
CA GLU A 49 -10.61 -6.70 -2.48
C GLU A 49 -9.28 -7.24 -2.99
N LYS A 50 -8.70 -6.60 -4.02
CA LYS A 50 -7.38 -6.98 -4.51
C LYS A 50 -6.30 -6.61 -3.49
N ALA A 51 -6.44 -5.49 -2.77
CA ALA A 51 -5.55 -5.13 -1.67
C ALA A 51 -5.52 -6.18 -0.56
N ARG A 52 -6.69 -6.67 -0.11
CA ARG A 52 -6.77 -7.74 0.91
C ARG A 52 -6.01 -8.99 0.46
N ARG A 53 -6.18 -9.41 -0.79
CA ARG A 53 -5.47 -10.57 -1.35
C ARG A 53 -3.95 -10.36 -1.39
N LEU A 54 -3.49 -9.17 -1.75
CA LEU A 54 -2.07 -8.84 -1.79
C LEU A 54 -1.44 -8.91 -0.39
N VAL A 55 -2.06 -8.25 0.60
CA VAL A 55 -1.56 -8.23 1.98
C VAL A 55 -1.51 -9.64 2.57
N ILE A 56 -2.57 -10.44 2.38
CA ILE A 56 -2.59 -11.82 2.85
C ILE A 56 -1.45 -12.64 2.25
N ASN A 57 -1.23 -12.53 0.93
CA ASN A 57 -0.17 -13.27 0.25
C ASN A 57 1.23 -12.84 0.71
N GLU A 58 1.45 -11.53 0.89
CA GLU A 58 2.71 -10.99 1.42
C GLU A 58 2.98 -11.49 2.85
N THR A 59 1.98 -11.43 3.74
CA THR A 59 2.11 -11.94 5.11
C THR A 59 2.41 -13.44 5.15
N ILE A 60 1.75 -14.24 4.31
CA ILE A 60 2.03 -15.68 4.22
C ILE A 60 3.47 -15.93 3.76
N TYR A 61 3.94 -15.19 2.75
CA TYR A 61 5.30 -15.32 2.26
C TYR A 61 6.34 -14.96 3.32
N GLU A 62 6.18 -13.81 3.98
CA GLU A 62 7.09 -13.35 5.05
C GLU A 62 7.15 -14.35 6.20
N ASN A 63 5.99 -14.89 6.63
CA ASN A 63 5.93 -15.90 7.68
C ASN A 63 6.61 -17.22 7.27
N ASN A 64 6.44 -17.68 6.03
CA ASN A 64 7.13 -18.87 5.53
C ASN A 64 8.65 -18.69 5.52
N GLU A 65 9.14 -17.53 5.10
CA GLU A 65 10.58 -17.23 5.12
C GLU A 65 11.11 -17.13 6.56
N ALA A 66 10.32 -16.60 7.50
CA ALA A 66 10.69 -16.60 8.92
C ALA A 66 10.79 -18.03 9.49
N LEU A 67 9.84 -18.92 9.17
CA LEU A 67 9.87 -20.32 9.60
C LEU A 67 11.12 -21.06 9.11
N LYS A 68 11.48 -20.91 7.83
CA LYS A 68 12.70 -21.53 7.27
C LYS A 68 13.98 -21.10 7.99
N ARG A 69 14.05 -19.85 8.45
CA ARG A 69 15.22 -19.36 9.22
C ARG A 69 15.30 -20.01 10.60
N LEU A 70 14.16 -20.28 11.23
CA LEU A 70 14.08 -20.98 12.51
C LEU A 70 14.42 -22.47 12.39
N GLU A 71 14.05 -23.11 11.28
CA GLU A 71 14.38 -24.53 11.01
C GLU A 71 15.83 -24.75 10.59
N GLY A 72 16.55 -23.68 10.23
CA GLY A 72 17.96 -23.71 9.83
C GLY A 72 18.96 -23.41 10.96
N GLU A 73 18.47 -23.14 12.18
CA GLU A 73 19.26 -23.07 13.43
C GLU A 73 19.26 -24.42 14.16
#